data_AF-A0A1V6I9C8-F1
#
_entry.id   AF-A0A1V6I9C8-F1
#
_cell.length_a   1.000
_cell.length_b   1.000
_cell.length_c   1.000
_cell.angle_alpha   90.00
_cell.angle_beta   90.00
_cell.angle_gamma   90.00
#
_symmetry.space_group_name_H-M   'P 1'
#
loop_
_entity.id
_entity.type
_entity.pdbx_description
1 polymer ?
#
loop_
_entity_poly.entity_id
_entity_poly.type
_entity_poly.pdbx_seq_one_letter_code
_entity_poly.pdbx_strand_id
1 'polypeptide(L)'
;MKKYILYLVLILACVNVNAQSFKLPEKMINSEDSLEPLTEEEISEIQGKVDEFYHKMQKQYSDYDEMAKQYYVEFRTDTFAIEIIENLRSSKRIPELEYSIIVSDVNAAYDVLLNKYYKLLRANLNEEKQEMLKQSQLNWLKFKTSELKLCGELFLEDGSIGEIKARYYDTELIKSRTIRLFEYLVEISAYVD
;
A
#
# COMPACT_ATOMS: atom_id res chain seq x y z
N MET A 1 -49.99 9.41 -11.91
CA MET A 1 -48.78 9.99 -12.53
C MET A 1 -47.78 10.58 -11.53
N LYS A 2 -48.19 11.36 -10.50
CA LYS A 2 -47.25 11.94 -9.51
C LYS A 2 -46.45 10.93 -8.65
N LYS A 3 -46.97 9.72 -8.40
CA LYS A 3 -46.24 8.68 -7.63
C LYS A 3 -45.09 8.02 -8.39
N TYR A 4 -45.15 7.97 -9.73
CA TYR A 4 -44.09 7.38 -10.56
C TYR A 4 -42.90 8.34 -10.74
N ILE A 5 -43.15 9.65 -10.73
CA ILE A 5 -42.10 10.68 -10.78
C ILE A 5 -41.28 10.68 -9.47
N LEU A 6 -41.91 10.43 -8.32
CA LEU A 6 -41.20 10.34 -7.04
C LEU A 6 -40.26 9.13 -6.98
N TYR A 7 -40.67 7.99 -7.55
CA TYR A 7 -39.82 6.79 -7.64
C TYR A 7 -38.65 6.98 -8.60
N LEU A 8 -38.84 7.72 -9.70
CA LEU A 8 -37.76 8.05 -10.64
C LEU A 8 -36.73 9.01 -10.06
N VAL A 9 -37.15 9.97 -9.22
CA VAL A 9 -36.22 10.88 -8.51
C VAL A 9 -35.46 10.16 -7.40
N LEU A 10 -36.06 9.16 -6.74
CA LEU A 10 -35.37 8.32 -5.75
C LEU A 10 -34.40 7.32 -6.38
N ILE A 11 -34.68 6.82 -7.59
CA ILE A 11 -33.73 5.96 -8.32
C ILE A 11 -32.59 6.79 -8.93
N LEU A 12 -32.84 8.04 -9.35
CA LEU A 12 -31.78 8.95 -9.82
C LEU A 12 -30.90 9.52 -8.70
N ALA A 13 -31.43 9.65 -7.46
CA ALA A 13 -30.61 9.96 -6.28
C ALA A 13 -29.77 8.76 -5.80
N CYS A 14 -30.05 7.55 -6.32
CA CYS A 14 -29.23 6.36 -6.13
C CYS A 14 -28.30 6.07 -7.32
N VAL A 15 -28.06 7.05 -8.20
CA VAL A 15 -26.72 7.18 -8.79
C VAL A 15 -25.84 7.79 -7.71
N ASN A 16 -25.66 7.02 -6.63
CA ASN A 16 -24.50 7.17 -5.79
C ASN A 16 -23.33 7.05 -6.76
N VAL A 17 -22.69 8.18 -7.05
CA VAL A 17 -21.24 8.16 -7.17
C VAL A 17 -20.78 7.64 -5.81
N ASN A 18 -20.78 6.32 -5.65
CA ASN A 18 -19.89 5.63 -4.73
C ASN A 18 -18.49 5.96 -5.28
N ALA A 19 -18.04 7.20 -5.06
CA ALA A 19 -16.63 7.43 -4.87
C ALA A 19 -16.33 6.71 -3.57
N GLN A 20 -16.13 5.40 -3.68
CA GLN A 20 -15.50 4.64 -2.62
C GLN A 20 -14.11 5.24 -2.52
N SER A 21 -13.95 6.20 -1.60
CA SER A 21 -12.68 6.87 -1.42
C SER A 21 -11.67 5.83 -0.97
N PHE A 22 -10.53 5.85 -1.62
CA PHE A 22 -9.47 4.91 -1.28
C PHE A 22 -8.87 5.31 0.06
N LYS A 23 -8.70 4.36 0.98
CA LYS A 23 -8.20 4.69 2.33
C LYS A 23 -6.69 4.94 2.30
N LEU A 24 -6.28 6.11 2.78
CA LEU A 24 -4.87 6.44 2.97
C LEU A 24 -4.23 5.56 4.08
N PRO A 25 -2.92 5.30 4.00
CA PRO A 25 -2.20 4.51 5.00
C PRO A 25 -2.17 5.24 6.35
N GLU A 26 -2.93 4.74 7.32
CA GLU A 26 -3.15 5.37 8.63
C GLU A 26 -1.84 5.71 9.37
N LYS A 27 -0.85 4.81 9.32
CA LYS A 27 0.46 5.03 9.95
C LYS A 27 1.26 6.19 9.37
N MET A 28 0.98 6.60 8.14
CA MET A 28 1.64 7.76 7.52
C MET A 28 0.85 9.06 7.72
N ILE A 29 -0.48 8.96 7.89
CA ILE A 29 -1.36 10.11 8.14
C ILE A 29 -1.32 10.52 9.61
N ASN A 30 -1.35 9.54 10.50
CA ASN A 30 -1.33 9.72 11.96
C ASN A 30 0.01 9.26 12.52
N SER A 31 1.12 9.83 12.02
CA SER A 31 2.45 9.53 12.53
C SER A 31 2.60 10.06 13.95
N GLU A 32 2.66 9.15 14.93
CA GLU A 32 2.69 9.47 16.37
C GLU A 32 3.99 10.20 16.76
N ASP A 33 5.09 9.88 16.07
CA ASP A 33 6.42 10.40 16.38
C ASP A 33 6.83 11.61 15.51
N SER A 34 6.03 11.96 14.50
CA SER A 34 6.37 13.04 13.57
C SER A 34 6.43 14.39 14.26
N LEU A 35 7.50 15.14 13.98
CA LEU A 35 7.71 16.51 14.41
C LEU A 35 6.88 17.50 13.57
N GLU A 36 6.48 17.09 12.37
CA GLU A 36 5.71 17.88 11.41
C GLU A 36 4.52 17.07 10.88
N PRO A 37 3.49 16.84 11.72
CA PRO A 37 2.31 16.08 11.31
C PRO A 37 1.61 16.76 10.12
N LEU A 38 0.99 15.93 9.27
CA LEU A 38 0.22 16.43 8.16
C LEU A 38 -1.00 17.22 8.65
N THR A 39 -1.25 18.35 8.00
CA THR A 39 -2.44 19.16 8.22
C THR A 39 -3.67 18.51 7.57
N GLU A 40 -4.86 18.86 8.04
CA GLU A 40 -6.12 18.39 7.42
C GLU A 40 -6.23 18.79 5.94
N GLU A 41 -5.69 19.95 5.57
CA GLU A 41 -5.63 20.41 4.17
C GLU A 41 -4.72 19.51 3.32
N GLU A 42 -3.51 19.20 3.81
CA GLU A 42 -2.59 18.27 3.13
C GLU A 42 -3.21 16.87 2.99
N ILE A 43 -3.86 16.35 4.04
CA ILE A 43 -4.54 15.05 4.00
C ILE A 43 -5.65 15.04 2.96
N SER A 44 -6.45 16.11 2.92
CA SER A 44 -7.53 16.29 1.92
C SER A 44 -6.97 16.36 0.49
N GLU A 45 -5.87 17.10 0.28
CA GLU A 45 -5.21 17.18 -1.02
C GLU A 45 -4.64 15.81 -1.46
N ILE A 46 -3.99 15.10 -0.55
CA ILE A 46 -3.49 13.74 -0.80
C ILE A 46 -4.65 12.82 -1.18
N GLN A 47 -5.75 12.84 -0.43
CA GLN A 47 -6.93 12.02 -0.72
C GLN A 47 -7.45 12.31 -2.13
N GLY A 48 -7.57 13.59 -2.50
CA GLY A 48 -8.02 13.98 -3.84
C GLY A 48 -7.11 13.44 -4.95
N LYS A 49 -5.79 13.50 -4.77
CA LYS A 49 -4.81 12.96 -5.74
C LYS A 49 -4.89 11.43 -5.83
N VAL A 50 -5.10 10.74 -4.72
CA VAL A 50 -5.27 9.28 -4.69
C VAL A 50 -6.56 8.86 -5.38
N ASP A 51 -7.66 9.58 -5.17
CA ASP A 51 -8.94 9.30 -5.84
C ASP A 51 -8.85 9.55 -7.35
N GLU A 52 -8.18 10.63 -7.78
CA GLU A 52 -7.91 10.87 -9.21
C GLU A 52 -7.06 9.74 -9.80
N PHE A 53 -6.00 9.32 -9.09
CA PHE A 53 -5.13 8.23 -9.53
C PHE A 53 -5.88 6.90 -9.63
N TYR A 54 -6.76 6.60 -8.68
CA TYR A 54 -7.63 5.43 -8.72
C TYR A 54 -8.48 5.39 -10.00
N HIS A 55 -9.15 6.48 -10.34
CA HIS A 55 -9.95 6.58 -11.57
C HIS A 55 -9.08 6.46 -12.83
N LYS A 56 -7.88 7.03 -12.82
CA LYS A 56 -6.90 6.85 -13.90
C LYS A 56 -6.51 5.39 -14.07
N MET A 57 -6.26 4.67 -12.98
CA MET A 57 -5.93 3.23 -13.02
C MET A 57 -7.13 2.41 -13.51
N GLN A 58 -8.36 2.71 -13.08
CA GLN A 58 -9.55 2.03 -13.59
C GLN A 58 -9.67 2.13 -15.12
N LYS A 59 -9.37 3.31 -15.67
CA LYS A 59 -9.35 3.51 -17.12
C LYS A 59 -8.16 2.81 -17.79
N GLN A 60 -6.98 2.85 -17.18
CA GLN A 60 -5.77 2.24 -17.74
C GLN A 60 -5.90 0.71 -17.87
N TYR A 61 -6.59 0.07 -16.93
CA TYR A 61 -6.79 -1.38 -16.91
C TYR A 61 -8.20 -1.78 -17.38
N SER A 62 -8.87 -0.96 -18.20
CA SER A 62 -10.26 -1.21 -18.62
C SER A 62 -10.47 -2.51 -19.39
N ASP A 63 -9.43 -2.94 -20.10
CA ASP A 63 -9.48 -4.08 -21.02
C ASP A 63 -9.03 -5.40 -20.36
N TYR A 64 -8.68 -5.34 -19.08
CA TYR A 64 -8.29 -6.51 -18.30
C TYR A 64 -9.55 -7.26 -17.84
N ASP A 65 -9.40 -8.56 -17.56
CA ASP A 65 -10.40 -9.29 -16.79
C ASP A 65 -10.77 -8.52 -15.50
N GLU A 66 -12.04 -8.56 -15.08
CA GLU A 66 -12.53 -7.71 -13.99
C GLU A 66 -11.81 -8.00 -12.67
N MET A 67 -11.47 -9.26 -12.39
CA MET A 67 -10.73 -9.63 -11.17
C MET A 67 -9.29 -9.14 -11.25
N ALA A 68 -8.61 -9.39 -12.38
CA ALA A 68 -7.24 -8.92 -12.58
C ALA A 68 -7.16 -7.38 -12.52
N LYS A 69 -8.09 -6.69 -13.18
CA LYS A 69 -8.27 -5.23 -13.13
C LYS A 69 -8.42 -4.75 -11.70
N GLN A 70 -9.28 -5.38 -10.90
CA GLN A 70 -9.47 -5.00 -9.51
C GLN A 70 -8.14 -5.04 -8.74
N TYR A 71 -7.37 -6.13 -8.87
CA TYR A 71 -6.07 -6.25 -8.19
C TYR A 71 -5.04 -5.24 -8.69
N TYR A 72 -4.95 -4.99 -9.99
CA TYR A 72 -4.05 -3.97 -10.54
C TYR A 72 -4.40 -2.56 -10.04
N VAL A 73 -5.67 -2.19 -10.12
CA VAL A 73 -6.13 -0.87 -9.67
C VAL A 73 -5.86 -0.69 -8.18
N GLU A 74 -6.19 -1.69 -7.37
CA GLU A 74 -5.98 -1.65 -5.92
C GLU A 74 -4.49 -1.53 -5.57
N PHE A 75 -3.62 -2.37 -6.15
CA PHE A 75 -2.19 -2.36 -5.87
C PHE A 75 -1.50 -1.06 -6.28
N ARG A 76 -1.84 -0.56 -7.47
CA ARG A 76 -1.28 0.71 -7.94
C ARG A 76 -1.73 1.87 -7.08
N THR A 77 -2.98 1.86 -6.61
CA THR A 77 -3.51 2.94 -5.75
C THR A 77 -2.92 2.86 -4.34
N ASP A 78 -2.77 1.66 -3.76
CA ASP A 78 -2.13 1.43 -2.45
C ASP A 78 -0.70 1.98 -2.44
N THR A 79 0.09 1.61 -3.45
CA THR A 79 1.50 2.01 -3.55
C THR A 79 1.65 3.50 -3.82
N PHE A 80 0.82 4.06 -4.71
CA PHE A 80 0.80 5.50 -4.98
C PHE A 80 0.45 6.33 -3.73
N ALA A 81 -0.48 5.86 -2.89
CA ALA A 81 -0.82 6.56 -1.65
C ALA A 81 0.35 6.63 -0.66
N ILE A 82 1.18 5.59 -0.57
CA ILE A 82 2.42 5.63 0.23
C ILE A 82 3.43 6.59 -0.39
N GLU A 83 3.68 6.46 -1.69
CA GLU A 83 4.68 7.25 -2.42
C GLU A 83 4.38 8.75 -2.36
N ILE A 84 3.12 9.16 -2.49
CA ILE A 84 2.76 10.57 -2.47
C ILE A 84 2.94 11.20 -1.08
N ILE A 85 2.63 10.45 -0.01
CA ILE A 85 2.82 10.93 1.36
C ILE A 85 4.31 11.00 1.69
N GLU A 86 5.09 9.97 1.32
CA GLU A 86 6.56 9.96 1.47
C GLU A 86 7.19 11.17 0.77
N ASN A 87 6.81 11.41 -0.48
CA ASN A 87 7.31 12.53 -1.27
C ASN A 87 6.92 13.88 -0.66
N LEU A 88 5.67 14.05 -0.22
CA LEU A 88 5.22 15.28 0.43
C LEU A 88 6.04 15.57 1.68
N ARG A 89 6.15 14.59 2.59
CA ARG A 89 6.88 14.74 3.85
C ARG A 89 8.38 14.97 3.62
N SER A 90 8.97 14.27 2.65
CA SER A 90 10.40 14.38 2.33
C SER A 90 10.76 15.64 1.51
N SER A 91 9.79 16.28 0.87
CA SER A 91 10.01 17.53 0.11
C SER A 91 10.20 18.75 1.00
N LYS A 92 9.80 18.66 2.27
CA LYS A 92 10.01 19.69 3.28
C LYS A 92 11.49 19.71 3.69
N ARG A 93 11.99 20.88 4.11
CA ARG A 93 13.33 20.98 4.70
C ARG A 93 13.27 20.43 6.12
N ILE A 94 13.54 19.13 6.27
CA ILE A 94 13.36 18.42 7.54
C ILE A 94 14.67 18.07 8.24
N PRO A 95 14.67 17.94 9.58
CA PRO A 95 15.78 17.34 10.33
C PRO A 95 15.96 15.85 10.00
N GLU A 96 17.16 15.33 10.24
CA GLU A 96 17.49 13.90 10.06
C GLU A 96 16.55 12.97 10.87
N LEU A 97 16.16 13.38 12.07
CA LEU A 97 15.23 12.63 12.91
C LEU A 97 13.87 12.46 12.24
N GLU A 98 13.32 13.51 11.64
CA GLU A 98 12.05 13.44 10.90
C GLU A 98 12.17 12.55 9.68
N TYR A 99 13.31 12.59 8.97
CA TYR A 99 13.54 11.68 7.85
C TYR A 99 13.53 10.21 8.30
N SER A 100 14.15 9.90 9.44
CA SER A 100 14.10 8.56 10.02
C SER A 100 12.67 8.12 10.39
N ILE A 101 11.84 9.03 10.88
CA ILE A 101 10.42 8.76 11.18
C ILE A 101 9.66 8.47 9.89
N ILE A 102 9.84 9.27 8.83
CA ILE A 102 9.23 9.05 7.51
C ILE A 102 9.57 7.64 7.00
N VAL A 103 10.85 7.26 7.02
CA VAL A 103 11.29 5.92 6.57
C VAL A 103 10.62 4.80 7.39
N SER A 104 10.43 5.02 8.70
CA SER A 104 9.78 4.05 9.60
C SER A 104 8.27 3.93 9.31
N ASP A 105 7.60 5.05 9.04
CA ASP A 105 6.17 5.06 8.68
C ASP A 105 5.92 4.42 7.32
N VAL A 106 6.80 4.67 6.34
CA VAL A 106 6.78 4.01 5.03
C VAL A 106 6.97 2.49 5.21
N ASN A 107 7.93 2.06 6.03
CA ASN A 107 8.15 0.65 6.35
C ASN A 107 6.87 0.01 6.90
N ALA A 108 6.25 0.64 7.91
CA ALA A 108 5.02 0.17 8.54
C ALA A 108 3.84 0.11 7.55
N ALA A 109 3.70 1.10 6.68
CA ALA A 109 2.66 1.11 5.65
C ALA A 109 2.85 -0.03 4.64
N TYR A 110 4.08 -0.31 4.22
CA TYR A 110 4.37 -1.46 3.36
C TYR A 110 4.19 -2.81 4.06
N ASP A 111 4.42 -2.92 5.37
CA ASP A 111 4.13 -4.15 6.12
C ASP A 111 2.61 -4.45 6.14
N VAL A 112 1.78 -3.40 6.26
CA VAL A 112 0.32 -3.52 6.12
C VAL A 112 -0.04 -4.02 4.72
N LEU A 113 0.57 -3.45 3.66
CA LEU A 113 0.33 -3.92 2.29
C LEU A 113 0.80 -5.36 2.07
N LEU A 114 1.98 -5.72 2.57
CA LEU A 114 2.50 -7.09 2.48
C LEU A 114 1.48 -8.08 3.05
N ASN A 115 0.97 -7.80 4.25
CA ASN A 115 -0.03 -8.62 4.91
C ASN A 115 -1.37 -8.66 4.16
N LYS A 116 -1.79 -7.54 3.56
CA LYS A 116 -2.97 -7.46 2.69
C LYS A 116 -2.82 -8.38 1.48
N TYR A 117 -1.74 -8.24 0.71
CA TYR A 117 -1.52 -9.03 -0.51
C TYR A 117 -1.23 -10.50 -0.22
N TYR A 118 -0.59 -10.82 0.91
CA TYR A 118 -0.48 -12.20 1.40
C TYR A 118 -1.86 -12.84 1.64
N LYS A 119 -2.78 -12.12 2.30
CA LYS A 119 -4.14 -12.61 2.57
C LYS A 119 -4.96 -12.78 1.29
N LEU A 120 -4.88 -11.82 0.36
CA LEU A 120 -5.54 -11.89 -0.93
C LEU A 120 -5.03 -13.06 -1.78
N LEU A 121 -3.71 -13.24 -1.86
CA LEU A 121 -3.11 -14.39 -2.54
C LEU A 121 -3.57 -15.70 -1.91
N ARG A 122 -3.46 -15.81 -0.58
CA ARG A 122 -3.85 -17.03 0.15
C ARG A 122 -5.32 -17.41 -0.08
N ALA A 123 -6.23 -16.44 -0.15
CA ALA A 123 -7.66 -16.68 -0.37
C ALA A 123 -7.96 -17.32 -1.74
N ASN A 124 -7.09 -17.12 -2.73
CA ASN A 124 -7.23 -17.66 -4.09
C ASN A 124 -6.51 -19.00 -4.30
N LEU A 125 -5.95 -19.59 -3.23
CA LEU A 125 -5.20 -20.84 -3.30
C LEU A 125 -5.97 -21.99 -2.64
N ASN A 126 -5.78 -23.19 -3.17
CA ASN A 126 -6.21 -24.43 -2.50
C ASN A 126 -5.34 -24.72 -1.27
N GLU A 127 -5.78 -25.65 -0.40
CA GLU A 127 -5.12 -25.92 0.88
C GLU A 127 -3.63 -26.25 0.77
N GLU A 128 -3.25 -27.06 -0.22
CA GLU A 128 -1.86 -27.43 -0.49
C GLU A 128 -1.01 -26.19 -0.79
N LYS A 129 -1.45 -25.35 -1.75
CA LYS A 129 -0.73 -24.13 -2.13
C LYS A 129 -0.75 -23.09 -1.01
N GLN A 130 -1.79 -23.04 -0.18
CA GLN A 130 -1.82 -22.17 1.01
C GLN A 130 -0.72 -22.54 2.00
N GLU A 131 -0.50 -23.83 2.27
CA GLU A 131 0.58 -24.25 3.15
C GLU A 131 1.95 -23.96 2.52
N MET A 132 2.11 -24.16 1.21
CA MET A 132 3.34 -23.77 0.50
C MET A 132 3.62 -22.26 0.60
N LEU A 133 2.60 -21.42 0.41
CA LEU A 133 2.71 -19.97 0.55
C LEU A 133 3.11 -19.57 1.98
N LYS A 134 2.49 -20.19 2.98
CA LYS A 134 2.81 -19.97 4.41
C LYS A 134 4.27 -20.34 4.71
N GLN A 135 4.74 -21.49 4.25
CA GLN A 135 6.14 -21.90 4.43
C GLN A 135 7.10 -20.96 3.70
N SER A 136 6.78 -20.53 2.48
CA SER A 136 7.54 -19.51 1.75
C SER A 136 7.64 -18.21 2.56
N GLN A 137 6.54 -17.76 3.15
CA GLN A 137 6.49 -16.54 3.95
C GLN A 137 7.31 -16.65 5.25
N LEU A 138 7.23 -17.79 5.95
CA LEU A 138 8.04 -18.05 7.15
C LEU A 138 9.53 -18.08 6.84
N ASN A 139 9.92 -18.67 5.72
CA ASN A 139 11.32 -18.70 5.29
C ASN A 139 11.81 -17.30 4.88
N TRP A 140 10.97 -16.53 4.20
CA TRP A 140 11.28 -15.13 3.88
C TRP A 140 11.45 -14.27 5.14
N LEU A 141 10.63 -14.46 6.18
CA LEU A 141 10.79 -13.75 7.46
C LEU A 141 12.13 -14.08 8.12
N LYS A 142 12.55 -15.36 8.11
CA LYS A 142 13.87 -15.76 8.64
C LYS A 142 15.01 -15.10 7.86
N PHE A 143 14.92 -15.10 6.53
CA PHE A 143 15.87 -14.42 5.65
C PHE A 143 15.93 -12.92 5.95
N LYS A 144 14.78 -12.24 6.00
CA LYS A 144 14.70 -10.82 6.35
C LYS A 144 15.39 -10.55 7.69
N THR A 145 15.09 -11.33 8.72
CA THR A 145 15.73 -11.17 10.04
C THR A 145 17.25 -11.36 9.98
N SER A 146 17.76 -12.35 9.25
CA SER A 146 19.21 -12.55 9.11
C SER A 146 19.88 -11.42 8.34
N GLU A 147 19.25 -10.93 7.27
CA GLU A 147 19.79 -9.80 6.49
C GLU A 147 19.81 -8.51 7.30
N LEU A 148 18.74 -8.20 8.04
CA LEU A 148 18.71 -7.00 8.88
C LEU A 148 19.74 -7.04 10.00
N LYS A 149 20.00 -8.22 10.57
CA LYS A 149 21.10 -8.40 11.51
C LYS A 149 22.44 -8.09 10.86
N LEU A 150 22.69 -8.62 9.66
CA LEU A 150 23.92 -8.34 8.92
C LEU A 150 24.05 -6.85 8.58
N CYS A 151 22.99 -6.23 8.06
CA CYS A 151 22.97 -4.80 7.76
C CYS A 151 23.25 -3.94 9.00
N GLY A 152 22.68 -4.31 10.15
CA GLY A 152 23.00 -3.67 11.43
C GLY A 152 24.50 -3.70 11.68
N GLU A 153 25.09 -4.90 11.74
CA GLU A 153 26.54 -5.06 12.00
C GLU A 153 27.42 -4.31 10.98
N LEU A 154 27.01 -4.23 9.70
CA LEU A 154 27.76 -3.53 8.65
C LEU A 154 27.63 -2.00 8.70
N PHE A 155 26.51 -1.47 9.17
CA PHE A 155 26.22 -0.04 9.14
C PHE A 155 26.35 0.65 10.50
N LEU A 156 26.58 -0.08 11.60
CA LEU A 156 26.70 0.49 12.96
C LEU A 156 27.80 1.56 13.09
N GLU A 157 28.88 1.47 12.29
CA GLU A 157 29.97 2.47 12.31
C GLU A 157 29.55 3.84 11.76
N ASP A 158 28.44 3.91 11.00
CA ASP A 158 27.94 5.14 10.39
C ASP A 158 27.00 5.96 11.33
N GLY A 159 26.83 5.54 12.59
CA GLY A 159 25.96 6.22 13.56
C GLY A 159 24.50 6.32 13.10
N SER A 160 23.87 7.49 13.26
CA SER A 160 22.46 7.71 12.88
C SER A 160 22.17 7.48 11.39
N ILE A 161 23.15 7.79 10.52
CA ILE A 161 23.08 7.53 9.07
C ILE A 161 23.02 6.02 8.81
N GLY A 162 23.80 5.23 9.57
CA GLY A 162 23.80 3.77 9.49
C GLY A 162 22.45 3.17 9.83
N GLU A 163 21.79 3.67 10.87
CA GLU A 163 20.44 3.24 11.24
C GLU A 163 19.42 3.56 10.14
N ILE A 164 19.48 4.76 9.56
CA ILE A 164 18.59 5.16 8.45
C ILE A 164 18.79 4.24 7.25
N LYS A 165 20.04 3.92 6.89
CA LYS A 165 20.34 2.96 5.81
C LYS A 165 19.76 1.58 6.10
N ALA A 166 19.90 1.08 7.33
CA ALA A 166 19.34 -0.20 7.73
C ALA A 166 17.80 -0.23 7.63
N ARG A 167 17.12 0.84 8.08
CA ARG A 167 15.66 0.97 7.94
C ARG A 167 15.22 1.06 6.48
N TYR A 168 15.95 1.82 5.65
CA TYR A 168 15.67 1.91 4.22
C TYR A 168 15.80 0.53 3.55
N TYR A 169 16.85 -0.22 3.88
CA TYR A 169 17.03 -1.57 3.38
C TYR A 169 15.91 -2.53 3.82
N ASP A 170 15.45 -2.45 5.08
CA ASP A 170 14.25 -3.16 5.54
C ASP A 170 13.04 -2.84 4.65
N THR A 171 12.77 -1.56 4.43
CA THR A 171 11.66 -1.10 3.60
C THR A 171 11.72 -1.67 2.19
N GLU A 172 12.89 -1.71 1.56
CA GLU A 172 13.06 -2.28 0.22
C GLU A 172 12.83 -3.81 0.19
N LEU A 173 13.21 -4.54 1.26
CA LEU A 173 12.89 -5.96 1.38
C LEU A 173 11.37 -6.18 1.48
N ILE A 174 10.66 -5.39 2.29
CA ILE A 174 9.19 -5.48 2.41
C ILE A 174 8.54 -5.14 1.08
N LYS A 175 8.89 -4.00 0.46
CA LYS A 175 8.39 -3.57 -0.86
C LYS A 175 8.52 -4.67 -1.90
N SER A 176 9.72 -5.24 -2.02
CA SER A 176 10.02 -6.32 -2.97
C SER A 176 9.15 -7.56 -2.73
N ARG A 177 8.91 -7.91 -1.46
CA ARG A 177 8.04 -9.05 -1.12
C ARG A 177 6.57 -8.74 -1.42
N THR A 178 6.10 -7.53 -1.13
CA THR A 178 4.73 -7.09 -1.45
C THR A 178 4.47 -7.15 -2.95
N ILE A 179 5.38 -6.63 -3.77
CA ILE A 179 5.31 -6.73 -5.24
C ILE A 179 5.24 -8.19 -5.67
N ARG A 180 6.10 -9.05 -5.13
CA ARG A 180 6.12 -10.47 -5.50
C ARG A 180 4.80 -11.19 -5.16
N LEU A 181 4.21 -10.90 -4.01
CA LEU A 181 2.92 -11.48 -3.61
C LEU A 181 1.78 -11.01 -4.52
N PHE A 182 1.81 -9.72 -4.91
CA PHE A 182 0.88 -9.16 -5.88
C PHE A 182 1.03 -9.78 -7.27
N GLU A 183 2.26 -9.95 -7.77
CA GLU A 183 2.53 -10.61 -9.06
C GLU A 183 1.94 -12.01 -9.09
N TYR A 184 2.17 -12.82 -8.05
CA TYR A 184 1.57 -14.14 -7.94
C TYR A 184 0.04 -14.09 -7.90
N LEU A 185 -0.54 -13.13 -7.19
CA LEU A 185 -2.00 -12.96 -7.10
C LEU A 185 -2.61 -12.70 -8.48
N VAL A 186 -2.01 -11.79 -9.25
CA VAL A 186 -2.46 -11.49 -10.61
C VAL A 186 -2.27 -12.70 -11.51
N GLU A 187 -1.11 -13.33 -11.48
CA GLU A 187 -0.81 -14.50 -12.31
C GLU A 187 -1.84 -15.60 -12.10
N ILE A 188 -2.12 -15.97 -10.84
CA ILE A 188 -3.12 -17.03 -10.59
C ILE A 188 -4.53 -16.59 -10.99
N SER A 189 -4.89 -15.31 -10.81
CA SER A 189 -6.22 -14.82 -11.16
C SER A 189 -6.50 -14.86 -12.67
N ALA A 190 -5.45 -14.80 -13.50
CA ALA A 190 -5.57 -14.92 -14.95
C ALA A 190 -5.88 -16.36 -15.43
N TYR A 191 -5.83 -17.37 -14.54
CA TYR A 191 -6.06 -18.78 -14.87
C TYR A 191 -7.27 -19.40 -14.13
N VAL A 192 -8.06 -18.60 -13.41
CA VAL A 192 -9.28 -19.07 -12.74
C VAL A 192 -10.48 -18.71 -13.62
N ASP A 193 -10.83 -19.64 -14.52
CA ASP A 193 -12.11 -19.66 -15.27
C ASP A 193 -13.24 -20.28 -14.42
#